data_AF-S5FNE2-F1
#
_entry.id   AF-S5FNE2-F1
#
_cell.length_a   1.000
_cell.length_b   1.000
_cell.length_c   1.000
_cell.angle_alpha   90.00
_cell.angle_beta   90.00
_cell.angle_gamma   90.00
#
_symmetry.space_group_name_H-M   'P 1'
#
loop_
_entity.id
_entity.type
_entity.pdbx_description
1 polymer ?
#
loop_
_entity_poly.entity_id
_entity_poly.type
_entity_poly.pdbx_seq_one_letter_code
_entity_poly.pdbx_strand_id
1 'polypeptide(L)'
;LSLECDDFDESLGKALEESISNIYKLDSLDVYVSRGLINCPSEDWVPPPQLRRLVFWSIESWFKTLPSWINPSSLPLLSYLDITVFEVRSEVIQLLGTLPALVYLEIWNYSVSEEGHEVETPILSSGAALFPCATECRFSGIGAVPSMFSQGSAPRLKHLRFSFPAKWISRENIDLGMRHLPSLQRVVVGLIKEEASDAEVVEAKAALRAAAEDHPNRPVLEIW
;
A
#
# COMPACT_ATOMS: atom_id res chain seq x y z
N LEU A 1 12.59 -8.62 -15.16
CA LEU A 1 13.87 -8.93 -14.48
C LEU A 1 13.53 -9.24 -13.04
N SER A 2 13.99 -10.39 -12.54
CA SER A 2 13.83 -10.76 -11.13
C SER A 2 15.22 -11.00 -10.54
N LEU A 3 15.49 -10.42 -9.38
CA LEU A 3 16.79 -10.42 -8.73
C LEU A 3 16.63 -10.77 -7.26
N GLU A 4 17.49 -11.65 -6.78
CA GLU A 4 17.64 -12.01 -5.38
C GLU A 4 18.96 -11.43 -4.90
N CYS A 5 18.90 -10.48 -3.98
CA CYS A 5 20.07 -9.78 -3.48
C CYS A 5 20.25 -10.07 -1.99
N ASP A 6 21.07 -11.09 -1.72
CA ASP A 6 21.62 -11.35 -0.40
C ASP A 6 22.70 -10.33 -0.08
N ASP A 7 22.77 -9.86 1.16
CA ASP A 7 23.76 -8.87 1.64
C ASP A 7 23.81 -7.58 0.80
N PHE A 8 22.66 -6.90 0.69
CA PHE A 8 22.49 -5.69 -0.12
C PHE A 8 23.42 -4.54 0.32
N ASP A 9 24.58 -4.45 -0.32
CA ASP A 9 25.54 -3.39 -0.10
C ASP A 9 25.50 -2.30 -1.19
N GLU A 10 26.23 -1.21 -0.98
CA GLU A 10 26.28 -0.08 -1.91
C GLU A 10 26.80 -0.48 -3.31
N SER A 11 27.67 -1.50 -3.39
CA SER A 11 28.25 -1.96 -4.65
C SER A 11 27.24 -2.74 -5.49
N LEU A 12 26.48 -3.63 -4.86
CA LEU A 12 25.36 -4.35 -5.47
C LEU A 12 24.27 -3.38 -5.92
N GLY A 13 23.96 -2.37 -5.10
CA GLY A 13 22.99 -1.35 -5.46
C GLY A 13 23.39 -0.54 -6.70
N LYS A 14 24.66 -0.16 -6.80
CA LYS A 14 25.20 0.52 -8.01
C LYS A 14 25.16 -0.39 -9.24
N ALA A 15 25.60 -1.64 -9.11
CA ALA A 15 25.56 -2.60 -10.22
C ALA A 15 24.11 -2.89 -10.69
N LEU A 16 23.17 -2.94 -9.74
CA LEU A 16 21.75 -3.06 -10.02
C LEU A 16 21.27 -1.87 -10.86
N GLU A 17 21.54 -0.65 -10.40
CA GLU A 17 21.13 0.58 -11.07
C GLU A 17 21.72 0.68 -12.48
N GLU A 18 23.01 0.39 -12.65
CA GLU A 18 23.66 0.35 -13.97
C GLU A 18 23.01 -0.69 -14.89
N SER A 19 22.69 -1.87 -14.37
CA SER A 19 22.05 -2.94 -15.14
C SER A 19 20.64 -2.54 -15.60
N ILE A 20 19.78 -2.09 -14.69
CA ILE A 20 18.39 -1.75 -15.01
C ILE A 20 18.27 -0.49 -15.89
N SER A 21 19.19 0.47 -15.76
CA SER A 21 19.22 1.69 -16.57
C SER A 21 19.52 1.42 -18.04
N ASN A 22 20.23 0.33 -18.34
CA ASN A 22 20.57 -0.07 -19.71
C ASN A 22 19.47 -0.89 -20.41
N ILE A 23 18.43 -1.32 -19.70
CA ILE A 23 17.37 -2.18 -20.24
C ILE A 23 16.14 -1.34 -20.62
N TYR A 24 16.22 -0.69 -21.78
CA TYR A 24 15.15 0.18 -22.30
C TYR A 24 13.80 -0.53 -22.56
N LYS A 25 13.80 -1.86 -22.66
CA LYS A 25 12.58 -2.69 -22.81
C LYS A 25 12.07 -3.28 -21.49
N LEU A 26 12.65 -2.88 -20.35
CA LEU A 26 12.27 -3.45 -19.07
C LEU A 26 10.82 -3.08 -18.73
N ASP A 27 9.94 -4.08 -18.70
CA ASP A 27 8.52 -3.90 -18.33
C ASP A 27 8.22 -4.38 -16.90
N SER A 28 9.05 -5.25 -16.32
CA SER A 28 8.90 -5.76 -14.95
C SER A 28 10.23 -5.78 -14.24
N LEU A 29 10.28 -5.22 -13.03
CA LEU A 29 11.41 -5.28 -12.12
C LEU A 29 10.96 -5.82 -10.76
N ASP A 30 11.55 -6.94 -10.37
CA ASP A 30 11.31 -7.60 -9.10
C ASP A 30 12.65 -7.74 -8.38
N VAL A 31 12.77 -7.12 -7.23
CA VAL A 31 13.99 -7.16 -6.41
C VAL A 31 13.61 -7.68 -5.04
N TYR A 32 14.23 -8.78 -4.65
CA TYR A 32 14.20 -9.27 -3.29
C TYR A 32 15.45 -8.77 -2.55
N VAL A 33 15.22 -8.07 -1.46
CA VAL A 33 16.28 -7.57 -0.58
C VAL A 33 16.16 -8.30 0.75
N SER A 34 17.20 -9.03 1.13
CA SER A 34 17.16 -9.92 2.29
C SER A 34 16.89 -9.20 3.61
N ARG A 35 17.58 -8.08 3.89
CA ARG A 35 17.40 -7.29 5.12
C ARG A 35 17.89 -5.84 4.97
N GLY A 36 17.22 -4.91 5.63
CA GLY A 36 17.69 -3.54 5.88
C GLY A 36 17.21 -2.49 4.88
N LEU A 37 17.86 -1.33 4.94
CA LEU A 37 17.48 -0.16 4.15
C LEU A 37 17.71 -0.39 2.66
N ILE A 38 16.65 -0.23 1.86
CA ILE A 38 16.72 -0.16 0.41
C ILE A 38 17.15 1.25 0.02
N ASN A 39 18.42 1.40 -0.35
CA ASN A 39 19.04 2.67 -0.74
C ASN A 39 19.27 2.79 -2.26
N CYS A 40 18.80 1.84 -3.04
CA CYS A 40 18.82 1.94 -4.49
C CYS A 40 17.52 1.38 -5.11
N PRO A 41 17.15 1.80 -6.33
CA PRO A 41 17.83 2.80 -7.17
C PRO A 41 17.91 4.19 -6.53
N SER A 42 18.96 4.94 -6.87
CA SER A 42 19.21 6.29 -6.36
C SER A 42 18.10 7.26 -6.74
N GLU A 43 18.04 8.43 -6.09
CA GLU A 43 17.03 9.46 -6.41
C GLU A 43 17.17 10.03 -7.83
N ASP A 44 18.37 9.94 -8.41
CA ASP A 44 18.65 10.37 -9.79
C ASP A 44 18.33 9.30 -10.84
N TRP A 45 17.92 8.11 -10.41
CA TRP A 45 17.58 7.03 -11.31
C TRP A 45 16.37 7.39 -12.19
N VAL A 46 16.50 7.12 -13.49
CA VAL A 46 15.43 7.31 -14.47
C VAL A 46 14.86 5.93 -14.83
N PRO A 47 13.63 5.61 -14.37
CA PRO A 47 13.03 4.33 -14.69
C PRO A 47 12.82 4.15 -16.19
N PRO A 48 12.97 2.92 -16.72
CA PRO A 48 12.62 2.63 -18.11
C PRO A 48 11.16 3.00 -18.40
N PRO A 49 10.86 3.70 -19.52
CA PRO A 49 9.53 4.25 -19.78
C PRO A 49 8.46 3.18 -20.02
N GLN A 50 8.86 1.93 -20.25
CA GLN A 50 7.96 0.78 -20.45
C GLN A 50 7.67 0.02 -19.15
N LEU A 51 8.20 0.46 -18.01
CA LEU A 51 8.04 -0.23 -16.74
C LEU A 51 6.57 -0.25 -16.28
N ARG A 52 6.04 -1.45 -16.10
CA ARG A 52 4.65 -1.75 -15.74
C ARG A 52 4.53 -2.44 -14.39
N ARG A 53 5.58 -3.13 -13.95
CA ARG A 53 5.63 -3.83 -12.67
C ARG A 53 6.91 -3.48 -11.93
N LEU A 54 6.73 -3.10 -10.68
CA LEU A 54 7.81 -2.77 -9.77
C LEU A 54 7.54 -3.42 -8.42
N VAL A 55 8.45 -4.30 -8.01
CA VAL A 55 8.36 -5.02 -6.75
C VAL A 55 9.68 -4.95 -6.01
N PHE A 56 9.63 -4.44 -4.80
CA PHE A 56 10.69 -4.53 -3.81
C PHE A 56 10.12 -5.28 -2.62
N TRP A 57 10.08 -6.60 -2.73
CA TRP A 57 9.46 -7.44 -1.72
C TRP A 57 10.51 -7.84 -0.68
N SER A 58 10.22 -7.53 0.58
CA SER A 58 10.92 -8.04 1.75
C SER A 58 10.10 -7.82 2.99
N ILE A 59 10.21 -8.75 3.94
CA ILE A 59 9.63 -8.61 5.28
C ILE A 59 10.53 -7.77 6.18
N GLU A 60 11.84 -7.72 5.88
CA GLU A 60 12.86 -7.09 6.72
C GLU A 60 13.61 -5.97 6.00
N SER A 61 13.12 -5.51 4.83
CA SER A 61 13.69 -4.39 4.09
C SER A 61 12.65 -3.34 3.72
N TRP A 62 13.08 -2.09 3.68
CA TRP A 62 12.21 -0.94 3.45
C TRP A 62 12.97 0.21 2.80
N PHE A 63 12.26 1.06 2.04
CA PHE A 63 12.76 2.38 1.69
C PHE A 63 12.61 3.33 2.89
N LYS A 64 13.61 4.18 3.14
CA LYS A 64 13.51 5.20 4.21
C LYS A 64 12.34 6.17 3.98
N THR A 65 12.15 6.55 2.72
CA THR A 65 11.04 7.38 2.22
C THR A 65 10.64 6.85 0.86
N LEU A 66 9.44 7.17 0.36
CA LEU A 66 9.08 6.82 -1.02
C LEU A 66 10.10 7.47 -1.99
N PRO A 67 10.79 6.70 -2.85
CA PRO A 67 11.73 7.28 -3.82
C PRO A 67 11.02 8.24 -4.78
N SER A 68 11.66 9.37 -5.10
CA SER A 68 11.04 10.42 -5.91
C SER A 68 10.72 9.98 -7.34
N TRP A 69 11.47 9.02 -7.87
CA TRP A 69 11.21 8.40 -9.19
C TRP A 69 9.96 7.52 -9.22
N ILE A 70 9.34 7.18 -8.07
CA ILE A 70 8.00 6.59 -8.01
C ILE A 70 6.95 7.69 -8.06
N ASN A 71 6.70 8.22 -9.27
CA ASN A 71 5.71 9.26 -9.50
C ASN A 71 5.05 9.12 -10.89
N PRO A 72 3.90 9.78 -11.15
CA PRO A 72 3.18 9.67 -12.42
C PRO A 72 3.95 10.10 -13.67
N SER A 73 4.90 11.02 -13.53
CA SER A 73 5.70 11.52 -14.67
C SER A 73 6.78 10.53 -15.07
N SER A 74 7.42 9.88 -14.10
CA SER A 74 8.48 8.90 -14.33
C SER A 74 7.94 7.51 -14.65
N LEU A 75 6.77 7.15 -14.12
CA LEU A 75 6.18 5.81 -14.22
C LEU A 75 4.72 5.83 -14.73
N PRO A 76 4.44 6.41 -15.91
CA PRO A 76 3.08 6.58 -16.41
C PRO A 76 2.38 5.25 -16.75
N LEU A 77 3.14 4.17 -16.98
CA LEU A 77 2.63 2.85 -17.34
C LEU A 77 2.61 1.86 -16.17
N LEU A 78 3.03 2.28 -14.97
CA LEU A 78 3.11 1.40 -13.82
C LEU A 78 1.71 0.93 -13.41
N SER A 79 1.55 -0.39 -13.48
CA SER A 79 0.28 -1.10 -13.23
C SER A 79 0.31 -1.98 -11.99
N TYR A 80 1.50 -2.37 -11.54
CA TYR A 80 1.71 -3.22 -10.38
C TYR A 80 2.83 -2.63 -9.53
N LEU A 81 2.51 -2.28 -8.29
CA LEU A 81 3.46 -1.78 -7.30
C LEU A 81 3.36 -2.60 -6.02
N ASP A 82 4.50 -3.07 -5.53
CA ASP A 82 4.64 -3.77 -4.25
C ASP A 82 5.92 -3.32 -3.56
N ILE A 83 5.79 -2.55 -2.47
CA ILE A 83 6.92 -1.92 -1.77
C ILE A 83 6.70 -1.85 -0.26
N THR A 84 7.81 -1.78 0.48
CA THR A 84 7.82 -1.46 1.90
C THR A 84 8.48 -0.10 2.10
N VAL A 85 7.85 0.79 2.87
CA VAL A 85 8.39 2.11 3.24
C VAL A 85 8.43 2.22 4.76
N PHE A 86 9.44 2.91 5.31
CA PHE A 86 9.59 3.08 6.76
C PHE A 86 8.35 3.68 7.40
N GLU A 87 7.82 4.75 6.81
CA GLU A 87 6.64 5.46 7.27
C GLU A 87 5.76 5.83 6.07
N VAL A 88 4.48 5.51 6.14
CA VAL A 88 3.51 5.79 5.07
C VAL A 88 2.52 6.86 5.51
N ARG A 89 2.73 8.08 5.02
CA ARG A 89 1.86 9.25 5.28
C ARG A 89 0.78 9.40 4.22
N SER A 90 -0.19 10.30 4.44
CA SER A 90 -1.27 10.60 3.48
C SER A 90 -0.74 10.98 2.10
N GLU A 91 0.35 11.74 2.05
CA GLU A 91 0.90 12.31 0.82
C GLU A 91 1.44 11.21 -0.10
N VAL A 92 2.02 10.16 0.51
CA VAL A 92 2.51 8.98 -0.21
C VAL A 92 1.33 8.28 -0.88
N ILE A 93 0.25 8.01 -0.15
CA ILE A 93 -0.93 7.34 -0.70
C ILE A 93 -1.61 8.19 -1.77
N GLN A 94 -1.71 9.51 -1.57
CA GLN A 94 -2.25 10.41 -2.59
C GLN A 94 -1.41 10.38 -3.87
N LEU A 95 -0.08 10.47 -3.76
CA LEU A 95 0.82 10.40 -4.90
C LEU A 95 0.66 9.08 -5.66
N LEU A 96 0.65 7.94 -4.95
CA LEU A 96 0.41 6.63 -5.57
C LEU A 96 -0.98 6.56 -6.21
N GLY A 97 -1.99 7.18 -5.60
CA GLY A 97 -3.34 7.30 -6.14
C GLY A 97 -3.42 8.12 -7.43
N THR A 98 -2.45 8.98 -7.72
CA THR A 98 -2.39 9.72 -8.99
C THR A 98 -1.74 8.93 -10.13
N LEU A 99 -1.20 7.73 -9.88
CA LEU A 99 -0.64 6.88 -10.92
C LEU A 99 -1.76 6.42 -11.88
N PRO A 100 -1.69 6.80 -13.17
CA PRO A 100 -2.84 6.67 -14.07
C PRO A 100 -3.13 5.23 -14.49
N ALA A 101 -2.10 4.37 -14.50
CA ALA A 101 -2.19 2.98 -14.94
C ALA A 101 -2.21 1.98 -13.78
N LEU A 102 -2.18 2.42 -12.52
CA LEU A 102 -2.05 1.54 -11.35
C LEU A 102 -3.29 0.66 -11.20
N VAL A 103 -3.09 -0.66 -11.29
CA VAL A 103 -4.13 -1.70 -11.18
C VAL A 103 -4.02 -2.45 -9.85
N TYR A 104 -2.79 -2.71 -9.41
CA TYR A 104 -2.46 -3.40 -8.17
C TYR A 104 -1.51 -2.54 -7.33
N LEU A 105 -1.88 -2.35 -6.06
CA LEU A 105 -1.01 -1.74 -5.05
C LEU A 105 -0.89 -2.67 -3.85
N GLU A 106 0.33 -2.97 -3.45
CA GLU A 106 0.66 -3.45 -2.12
C GLU A 106 1.70 -2.51 -1.50
N ILE A 107 1.39 -1.99 -0.31
CA ILE A 107 2.29 -1.11 0.42
C ILE A 107 2.33 -1.48 1.89
N TRP A 108 3.54 -1.64 2.40
CA TRP A 108 3.81 -1.99 3.79
C TRP A 108 4.45 -0.80 4.52
N ASN A 109 3.94 -0.51 5.71
CA ASN A 109 4.51 0.48 6.63
C ASN A 109 5.36 -0.25 7.68
N TYR A 110 6.68 -0.06 7.62
CA TYR A 110 7.62 -0.78 8.46
C TYR A 110 7.64 -0.28 9.92
N SER A 111 7.45 1.02 10.18
CA SER A 111 7.53 1.61 11.53
C SER A 111 6.53 0.99 12.52
N VAL A 112 5.36 0.59 12.05
CA VAL A 112 4.32 -0.07 12.85
C VAL A 112 4.68 -1.51 13.20
N SER A 113 5.54 -2.16 12.39
CA SER A 113 5.98 -3.53 12.65
C SER A 113 7.04 -3.64 13.76
N GLU A 114 7.79 -2.57 14.03
CA GLU A 114 8.84 -2.57 15.07
C GLU A 114 8.44 -1.88 16.38
N GLU A 115 7.67 -0.80 16.34
CA GLU A 115 7.60 0.12 17.50
C GLU A 115 6.18 0.47 18.00
N GLY A 116 5.12 -0.17 17.51
CA GLY A 116 3.78 -0.02 18.08
C GLY A 116 3.22 1.42 18.05
N HIS A 117 3.75 2.28 17.18
CA HIS A 117 3.40 3.70 17.12
C HIS A 117 1.92 3.93 16.78
N GLU A 118 1.36 4.93 17.45
CA GLU A 118 0.05 5.51 17.13
C GLU A 118 0.07 6.02 15.69
N VAL A 119 -0.76 5.41 14.85
CA VAL A 119 -0.83 5.76 13.44
C VAL A 119 -1.62 7.04 13.29
N GLU A 120 -0.96 8.11 12.84
CA GLU A 120 -1.65 9.32 12.40
C GLU A 120 -2.70 8.94 11.35
N THR A 121 -3.97 9.23 11.62
CA THR A 121 -5.07 8.95 10.69
C THR A 121 -4.94 9.86 9.47
N PRO A 122 -4.55 9.35 8.28
CA PRO A 122 -4.30 10.22 7.14
C PRO A 122 -5.64 10.63 6.54
N ILE A 123 -6.10 11.84 6.82
CA ILE A 123 -7.31 12.39 6.19
C ILE A 123 -6.93 12.78 4.77
N LEU A 124 -7.37 12.01 3.76
CA LEU A 124 -7.17 12.36 2.36
C LEU A 124 -8.15 13.47 1.96
N SER A 125 -7.84 14.71 2.33
CA SER A 125 -8.55 15.89 1.86
C SER A 125 -8.12 16.23 0.43
N SER A 126 -8.63 15.49 -0.57
CA SER A 126 -8.51 15.94 -1.96
C SER A 126 -9.76 15.57 -2.76
N GLY A 127 -10.35 16.58 -3.41
CA GLY A 127 -11.50 16.45 -4.31
C GLY A 127 -11.15 15.85 -5.68
N ALA A 128 -9.95 15.31 -5.87
CA ALA A 128 -9.55 14.61 -7.09
C ALA A 128 -9.83 13.10 -6.96
N ALA A 129 -10.32 12.49 -8.05
CA ALA A 129 -10.52 11.04 -8.10
C ALA A 129 -9.15 10.32 -8.13
N LEU A 130 -8.80 9.67 -7.02
CA LEU A 130 -7.59 8.85 -6.90
C LEU A 130 -7.86 7.42 -7.36
N PHE A 131 -6.80 6.72 -7.73
CA PHE A 131 -6.81 5.30 -8.11
C PHE A 131 -7.77 4.98 -9.27
N PRO A 132 -7.67 5.67 -10.42
CA PRO A 132 -8.65 5.55 -11.51
C PRO A 132 -8.76 4.13 -12.09
N CYS A 133 -7.67 3.36 -12.04
CA CYS A 133 -7.56 2.02 -12.61
C CYS A 133 -7.45 0.90 -11.57
N ALA A 134 -7.32 1.22 -10.28
CA ALA A 134 -7.01 0.22 -9.26
C ALA A 134 -8.15 -0.78 -9.11
N THR A 135 -7.78 -2.06 -9.10
CA THR A 135 -8.72 -3.18 -8.88
C THR A 135 -8.42 -3.93 -7.60
N GLU A 136 -7.18 -3.85 -7.10
CA GLU A 136 -6.75 -4.46 -5.86
C GLU A 136 -5.76 -3.54 -5.13
N CYS A 137 -6.05 -3.27 -3.85
CA CYS A 137 -5.16 -2.51 -2.98
C CYS A 137 -4.97 -3.25 -1.65
N ARG A 138 -3.72 -3.30 -1.20
CA ARG A 138 -3.31 -3.95 0.05
C ARG A 138 -2.45 -2.99 0.87
N PHE A 139 -2.86 -2.76 2.11
CA PHE A 139 -2.25 -1.81 3.00
C PHE A 139 -1.89 -2.50 4.32
N SER A 140 -0.61 -2.73 4.55
CA SER A 140 -0.13 -3.41 5.76
C SER A 140 0.50 -2.40 6.71
N GLY A 141 0.08 -2.40 7.99
CA GLY A 141 0.56 -1.42 8.98
C GLY A 141 0.12 0.02 8.73
N ILE A 142 -0.92 0.23 7.92
CA ILE A 142 -1.46 1.56 7.59
C ILE A 142 -2.88 1.65 8.14
N GLY A 143 -3.12 2.68 8.93
CA GLY A 143 -4.41 2.92 9.57
C GLY A 143 -5.38 3.75 8.74
N ALA A 144 -6.66 3.69 9.11
CA ALA A 144 -7.74 4.46 8.48
C ALA A 144 -7.92 4.26 6.95
N VAL A 145 -7.46 3.13 6.41
CA VAL A 145 -7.50 2.80 4.97
C VAL A 145 -8.87 2.98 4.29
N PRO A 146 -10.01 2.55 4.89
CA PRO A 146 -11.31 2.77 4.25
C PRO A 146 -11.67 4.25 4.07
N SER A 147 -11.24 5.11 5.01
CA SER A 147 -11.51 6.55 4.98
C SER A 147 -10.63 7.34 4.01
N MET A 148 -9.56 6.70 3.49
CA MET A 148 -8.68 7.31 2.50
C MET A 148 -9.36 7.49 1.15
N PHE A 149 -10.28 6.59 0.81
CA PHE A 149 -10.98 6.68 -0.45
C PHE A 149 -12.09 7.73 -0.31
N SER A 150 -11.94 8.86 -1.00
CA SER A 150 -13.01 9.84 -1.13
C SER A 150 -14.10 9.33 -2.08
N GLN A 151 -15.31 9.89 -2.00
CA GLN A 151 -16.37 9.54 -2.93
C GLN A 151 -15.92 9.73 -4.38
N GLY A 152 -16.04 8.68 -5.20
CA GLY A 152 -15.59 8.67 -6.59
C GLY A 152 -14.14 8.23 -6.82
N SER A 153 -13.34 8.09 -5.75
CA SER A 153 -12.04 7.44 -5.82
C SER A 153 -12.17 5.92 -5.99
N ALA A 154 -11.17 5.31 -6.60
CA ALA A 154 -11.06 3.87 -6.80
C ALA A 154 -12.34 3.21 -7.37
N PRO A 155 -12.93 3.74 -8.46
CA PRO A 155 -14.24 3.28 -8.96
C PRO A 155 -14.25 1.82 -9.42
N ARG A 156 -13.07 1.23 -9.65
CA ARG A 156 -12.86 -0.15 -10.13
C ARG A 156 -12.34 -1.09 -9.05
N LEU A 157 -12.18 -0.63 -7.81
CA LEU A 157 -11.62 -1.42 -6.72
C LEU A 157 -12.55 -2.57 -6.36
N LYS A 158 -12.06 -3.80 -6.53
CA LYS A 158 -12.80 -5.04 -6.25
C LYS A 158 -12.32 -5.70 -4.96
N HIS A 159 -11.02 -5.66 -4.72
CA HIS A 159 -10.39 -6.30 -3.57
C HIS A 159 -9.65 -5.28 -2.72
N LEU A 160 -10.00 -5.21 -1.45
CA LEU A 160 -9.34 -4.36 -0.48
C LEU A 160 -8.82 -5.21 0.68
N ARG A 161 -7.52 -5.14 0.95
CA ARG A 161 -6.89 -5.75 2.12
C ARG A 161 -6.25 -4.68 2.99
N PHE A 162 -6.48 -4.75 4.29
CA PHE A 162 -5.80 -3.87 5.23
C PHE A 162 -5.72 -4.49 6.63
N SER A 163 -4.87 -3.92 7.48
CA SER A 163 -4.73 -4.35 8.87
C SER A 163 -4.69 -3.15 9.82
N PHE A 164 -5.34 -3.26 10.98
CA PHE A 164 -5.31 -2.21 12.00
C PHE A 164 -5.52 -2.77 13.43
N PRO A 165 -5.08 -2.04 14.48
CA PRO A 165 -5.39 -2.35 15.88
C PRO A 165 -6.89 -2.35 16.19
N ALA A 166 -7.38 -3.44 16.79
CA ALA A 166 -8.80 -3.59 17.08
C ALA A 166 -9.37 -2.46 17.97
N LYS A 167 -8.54 -1.91 18.87
CA LYS A 167 -8.89 -0.80 19.78
C LYS A 167 -9.28 0.49 19.05
N TRP A 168 -8.92 0.67 17.79
CA TRP A 168 -9.19 1.93 17.09
C TRP A 168 -10.67 2.16 16.76
N ILE A 169 -11.45 1.09 16.51
CA ILE A 169 -12.87 1.26 16.21
C ILE A 169 -13.61 1.90 17.39
N SER A 170 -13.34 1.42 18.61
CA SER A 170 -14.00 1.91 19.82
C SER A 170 -13.44 3.24 20.33
N ARG A 171 -12.12 3.45 20.20
CA ARG A 171 -11.44 4.64 20.77
C ARG A 171 -11.39 5.83 19.84
N GLU A 172 -11.28 5.60 18.53
CA GLU A 172 -11.06 6.65 17.53
C GLU A 172 -12.26 6.87 16.62
N ASN A 173 -13.32 6.05 16.77
CA ASN A 173 -14.54 6.13 15.96
C ASN A 173 -14.23 6.14 14.45
N ILE A 174 -13.33 5.24 14.02
CA ILE A 174 -12.91 5.13 12.63
C ILE A 174 -14.11 4.82 11.74
N ASP A 175 -14.32 5.66 10.73
CA ASP A 175 -15.28 5.36 9.67
C ASP A 175 -14.74 4.24 8.78
N LEU A 176 -15.42 3.10 8.82
CA LEU A 176 -15.18 1.95 7.95
C LEU A 176 -15.76 2.16 6.54
N GLY A 177 -16.13 3.39 6.19
CA GLY A 177 -16.98 3.87 5.09
C GLY A 177 -16.73 3.29 3.70
N MET A 178 -16.85 1.99 3.51
CA MET A 178 -16.65 1.30 2.23
C MET A 178 -17.79 1.57 1.24
N ARG A 179 -18.94 2.13 1.68
CA ARG A 179 -20.16 2.29 0.85
C ARG A 179 -19.94 3.11 -0.41
N HIS A 180 -18.93 3.97 -0.45
CA HIS A 180 -18.63 4.80 -1.61
C HIS A 180 -17.80 4.08 -2.68
N LEU A 181 -17.37 2.82 -2.46
CA LEU A 181 -16.59 2.00 -3.40
C LEU A 181 -17.53 1.13 -4.26
N PRO A 182 -17.92 1.58 -5.48
CA PRO A 182 -19.05 0.99 -6.20
C PRO A 182 -18.78 -0.43 -6.74
N SER A 183 -17.51 -0.82 -6.89
CA SER A 183 -17.10 -2.11 -7.47
C SER A 183 -16.63 -3.12 -6.43
N LEU A 184 -16.73 -2.80 -5.13
CA LEU A 184 -16.12 -3.62 -4.08
C LEU A 184 -16.80 -5.00 -3.99
N GLN A 185 -15.98 -6.06 -3.97
CA GLN A 185 -16.41 -7.47 -3.99
C GLN A 185 -15.84 -8.29 -2.83
N ARG A 186 -14.61 -7.99 -2.40
CA ARG A 186 -13.95 -8.67 -1.28
C ARG A 186 -13.20 -7.69 -0.39
N VAL A 187 -13.31 -7.91 0.91
CA VAL A 187 -12.58 -7.17 1.94
C VAL A 187 -11.90 -8.16 2.87
N VAL A 188 -10.59 -8.03 3.03
CA VAL A 188 -9.79 -8.85 3.95
C VAL A 188 -9.19 -7.93 5.02
N VAL A 189 -9.48 -8.21 6.28
CA VAL A 189 -9.06 -7.37 7.41
C VAL A 189 -8.23 -8.17 8.40
N GLY A 190 -7.00 -7.74 8.65
CA GLY A 190 -6.18 -8.24 9.76
C GLY A 190 -6.41 -7.40 11.01
N LEU A 191 -6.94 -7.99 12.09
CA LEU A 191 -7.12 -7.29 13.36
C LEU A 191 -5.92 -7.52 14.28
N ILE A 192 -5.16 -6.45 14.53
CA ILE A 192 -4.06 -6.48 15.49
C ILE A 192 -4.68 -6.43 16.90
N LYS A 193 -4.47 -7.49 17.68
CA LYS A 193 -5.05 -7.66 19.03
C LYS A 193 -4.17 -7.13 20.15
N GLU A 194 -2.97 -6.67 19.82
CA GLU A 194 -2.05 -6.12 20.79
C GLU A 194 -2.71 -4.93 21.51
N GLU A 195 -2.69 -4.98 22.84
CA GLU A 195 -3.33 -4.01 23.74
C GLU A 195 -4.85 -3.84 23.58
N ALA A 196 -5.51 -4.68 22.78
CA ALA A 196 -6.96 -4.69 22.65
C ALA A 196 -7.58 -5.69 23.65
N SER A 197 -8.63 -5.26 24.33
CA SER A 197 -9.50 -6.14 25.11
C SER A 197 -10.35 -7.01 24.19
N ASP A 198 -10.82 -8.16 24.72
CA ASP A 198 -11.73 -9.04 23.99
C ASP A 198 -13.00 -8.31 23.53
N ALA A 199 -13.49 -7.36 24.33
CA ALA A 199 -14.64 -6.52 24.00
C ALA A 199 -14.37 -5.65 22.76
N GLU A 200 -13.21 -4.99 22.69
CA GLU A 200 -12.82 -4.16 21.53
C GLU A 200 -12.66 -5.01 20.27
N VAL A 201 -12.14 -6.23 20.38
CA VAL A 201 -12.04 -7.17 19.24
C VAL A 201 -13.43 -7.61 18.76
N VAL A 202 -14.36 -7.89 19.67
CA VAL A 202 -15.74 -8.26 19.33
C VAL A 202 -16.46 -7.10 18.65
N GLU A 203 -16.31 -5.89 19.19
CA GLU A 203 -16.88 -4.67 18.63
C GLU A 203 -16.34 -4.38 17.23
N ALA A 204 -15.01 -4.46 17.05
CA ALA A 204 -14.37 -4.29 15.75
C ALA A 204 -14.91 -5.25 14.68
N LYS A 205 -15.05 -6.54 15.04
CA LYS A 205 -15.62 -7.56 14.16
C LYS A 205 -17.09 -7.29 13.86
N ALA A 206 -17.87 -6.83 14.84
CA ALA A 206 -19.28 -6.49 14.64
C ALA A 206 -19.44 -5.30 13.70
N ALA A 207 -18.65 -4.24 13.89
CA ALA A 207 -18.65 -3.06 13.03
C ALA A 207 -18.25 -3.38 11.58
N LEU A 208 -17.20 -4.20 11.38
CA LEU A 208 -16.79 -4.66 10.04
C LEU A 208 -17.91 -5.45 9.34
N ARG A 209 -18.57 -6.37 10.06
CA ARG A 209 -19.70 -7.13 9.51
C ARG A 209 -20.87 -6.22 9.14
N ALA A 210 -21.23 -5.28 10.03
CA ALA A 210 -22.28 -4.32 9.76
C ALA A 210 -21.96 -3.48 8.51
N ALA A 211 -20.74 -2.96 8.39
CA ALA A 211 -20.30 -2.18 7.23
C ALA A 211 -20.33 -2.99 5.92
N ALA A 212 -19.94 -4.27 5.95
CA ALA A 212 -20.03 -5.15 4.79
C ALA A 212 -21.48 -5.50 4.41
N GLU A 213 -22.36 -5.75 5.38
CA GLU A 213 -23.78 -6.03 5.14
C GLU A 213 -24.56 -4.84 4.58
N ASP A 214 -24.17 -3.65 5.02
CA ASP A 214 -24.75 -2.36 4.66
C ASP A 214 -24.23 -1.85 3.30
N HIS A 215 -23.13 -2.41 2.79
CA HIS A 215 -22.59 -2.10 1.47
C HIS A 215 -23.51 -2.59 0.33
N PRO A 216 -23.77 -1.79 -0.74
CA PRO A 216 -24.66 -2.19 -1.84
C PRO A 216 -24.34 -3.54 -2.48
N ASN A 217 -23.05 -3.85 -2.64
CA ASN A 217 -22.59 -5.12 -3.23
C ASN A 217 -22.43 -6.28 -2.22
N ARG A 218 -22.61 -6.04 -0.91
CA ARG A 218 -22.38 -7.02 0.16
C ARG A 218 -21.09 -7.84 -0.03
N PRO A 219 -19.90 -7.20 0.01
CA PRO A 219 -18.65 -7.86 -0.31
C PRO A 219 -18.37 -9.03 0.64
N VAL A 220 -17.65 -10.04 0.15
CA VAL A 220 -17.15 -11.13 0.99
C VAL A 220 -16.15 -10.55 1.99
N LEU A 221 -16.45 -10.71 3.28
CA LEU A 221 -15.62 -10.22 4.38
C LEU A 221 -14.86 -11.38 5.02
N GLU A 222 -13.54 -11.26 5.07
CA GLU A 222 -12.64 -12.18 5.78
C GLU A 222 -11.90 -11.39 6.88
N ILE A 223 -11.92 -11.90 8.11
CA ILE A 223 -11.27 -11.28 9.27
C ILE A 223 -10.34 -12.30 9.91
N TRP A 224 -9.08 -11.94 10.14
CA TRP A 224 -8.08 -12.78 10.81
C TRP A 224 -7.41 -12.04 11.96
#